data_AF-C6JRN7-F1
#
_entry.id   AF-C6JRN7-F1
#
_cell.length_a   1.000
_cell.length_b   1.000
_cell.length_c   1.000
_cell.angle_alpha   90.00
_cell.angle_beta   90.00
_cell.angle_gamma   90.00
#
_symmetry.space_group_name_H-M   'P 1'
#
loop_
_entity.id
_entity.type
_entity.pdbx_description
1 polymer ?
#
loop_
_entity_poly.entity_id
_entity_poly.type
_entity_poly.pdbx_seq_one_letter_code
_entity_poly.pdbx_strand_id
1 'polypeptide(L)'
;MRGPLICFYAVEYHLPHRVARQFGRLQPCPPEDFSTSWQLHKYNRQKKKKITDWQLEHHRYIDEWNLMEQNNMRIFAVHRDNAFREYLAWLGEQTRLQLRLAWTEQDIAEIASGEKGDNPYDIATRGGRQVEIALVLARVVSA
;
A
#
# COMPACT_ATOMS: atom_id res chain seq x y z
N MET A 1 -16.83 5.15 1.94
CA MET A 1 -17.10 4.02 1.03
C MET A 1 -15.99 2.98 1.10
N ARG A 2 -16.30 1.71 1.34
CA ARG A 2 -15.40 0.56 1.07
C ARG A 2 -15.82 -0.06 -0.25
N GLY A 3 -15.05 0.10 -1.32
CA GLY A 3 -15.49 -0.42 -2.61
C GLY A 3 -14.49 -0.19 -3.73
N PRO A 4 -14.74 -0.80 -4.89
CA PRO A 4 -13.85 -0.68 -6.04
C PRO A 4 -13.96 0.72 -6.66
N LEU A 5 -12.85 1.43 -6.78
CA LEU A 5 -12.70 2.54 -7.72
C LEU A 5 -12.42 1.94 -9.10
N ILE A 6 -13.25 2.31 -10.07
CA ILE A 6 -13.20 1.75 -11.42
C ILE A 6 -12.77 2.84 -12.40
N CYS A 7 -11.64 2.61 -13.05
CA CYS A 7 -11.22 3.32 -14.25
C CYS A 7 -11.18 2.30 -15.39
N PHE A 8 -11.51 2.68 -16.63
CA PHE A 8 -11.73 1.75 -17.76
C PHE A 8 -10.84 0.50 -17.78
N TYR A 9 -9.53 0.64 -17.56
CA TYR A 9 -8.54 -0.44 -17.62
C TYR A 9 -7.97 -0.90 -16.26
N ALA A 10 -8.47 -0.36 -15.14
CA ALA A 10 -7.95 -0.63 -13.80
C ALA A 10 -9.06 -0.57 -12.74
N VAL A 11 -9.03 -1.52 -11.82
CA VAL A 11 -9.90 -1.54 -10.64
C VAL A 11 -9.03 -1.55 -9.39
N GLU A 12 -9.31 -0.66 -8.44
CA GLU A 12 -8.58 -0.55 -7.18
C GLU A 12 -9.56 -0.45 -6.00
N TYR A 13 -9.39 -1.27 -4.97
CA TYR A 13 -10.26 -1.20 -3.79
C TYR A 13 -9.88 -0.04 -2.89
N HIS A 14 -10.80 0.90 -2.69
CA HIS A 14 -10.65 1.98 -1.73
C HIS A 14 -11.08 1.53 -0.34
N LEU A 15 -10.15 1.60 0.62
CA LEU A 15 -10.34 1.13 2.00
C LEU A 15 -10.07 2.26 3.01
N PRO A 16 -11.00 3.23 3.17
CA PRO A 16 -10.80 4.40 4.03
C PRO A 16 -10.44 4.06 5.47
N HIS A 17 -10.92 2.92 5.98
CA HIS A 17 -10.62 2.47 7.34
C HIS A 17 -9.13 2.22 7.61
N ARG A 18 -8.33 1.97 6.57
CA ARG A 18 -6.88 1.78 6.70
C ARG A 18 -6.11 3.10 6.79
N VAL A 19 -6.74 4.21 6.42
CA VAL A 19 -6.12 5.55 6.35
C VAL A 19 -6.89 6.61 7.14
N ALA A 20 -7.98 6.23 7.84
CA ALA A 20 -8.87 7.13 8.57
C ALA A 20 -8.12 8.08 9.52
N ARG A 21 -7.01 7.61 10.11
CA ARG A 21 -6.18 8.42 11.00
C ARG A 21 -5.56 9.64 10.32
N GLN A 22 -5.18 9.57 9.04
CA GLN A 22 -4.63 10.70 8.29
C GLN A 22 -5.60 11.88 8.22
N PHE A 23 -6.91 11.59 8.34
CA PHE A 23 -7.99 12.57 8.33
C PHE A 23 -8.51 12.91 9.74
N GLY A 24 -7.75 12.59 10.79
CA GLY A 24 -8.14 12.84 12.18
C GLY A 24 -9.32 11.99 12.67
N ARG A 25 -9.60 10.87 12.00
CA ARG A 25 -10.66 9.93 12.38
C ARG A 25 -10.10 8.71 13.10
N LEU A 26 -10.95 8.07 13.90
CA LEU A 26 -10.62 6.83 14.56
C LEU A 26 -10.47 5.72 13.51
N GLN A 27 -9.34 5.04 13.57
CA GLN A 27 -9.03 3.88 12.77
C GLN A 27 -9.07 2.64 13.66
N PRO A 28 -9.86 1.61 13.33
CA PRO A 28 -9.86 0.35 14.05
C PRO A 28 -8.45 -0.27 14.11
N CYS A 29 -8.11 -0.87 15.26
CA CYS A 29 -6.85 -1.55 15.48
C CYS A 29 -7.09 -2.92 16.14
N PRO A 30 -6.67 -4.04 15.55
CA PRO A 30 -6.03 -4.13 14.22
C PRO A 30 -6.99 -3.70 13.09
N PRO A 31 -6.47 -3.20 11.97
CA PRO A 31 -7.29 -2.98 10.78
C PRO A 31 -7.91 -4.31 10.34
N GLU A 32 -9.16 -4.26 9.87
CA GLU A 32 -9.83 -5.43 9.32
C GLU A 32 -9.06 -5.97 8.09
N ASP A 33 -8.88 -7.29 8.05
CA ASP A 33 -8.30 -7.96 6.91
C ASP A 33 -9.25 -7.89 5.73
N PHE A 34 -8.80 -7.21 4.68
CA PHE A 34 -9.57 -7.01 3.48
C PHE A 34 -8.68 -7.33 2.28
N SER A 35 -9.19 -8.16 1.38
CA SER A 35 -8.51 -8.41 0.11
C SER A 35 -8.50 -7.11 -0.69
N THR A 36 -7.32 -6.50 -0.84
CA THR A 36 -7.14 -5.38 -1.78
C THR A 36 -7.22 -5.83 -3.24
N SER A 37 -7.44 -7.13 -3.48
CA SER A 37 -7.49 -7.74 -4.80
C SER A 37 -6.23 -7.38 -5.60
N TRP A 38 -5.05 -7.58 -4.99
CA TRP A 38 -3.74 -7.24 -5.57
C TRP A 38 -3.52 -7.77 -7.00
N GLN A 39 -4.23 -8.84 -7.37
CA GLN A 39 -4.24 -9.36 -8.74
C GLN A 39 -4.75 -8.35 -9.77
N LEU A 40 -5.66 -7.45 -9.38
CA LEU A 40 -6.15 -6.34 -10.20
C LEU A 40 -5.05 -5.32 -10.51
N HIS A 41 -4.05 -5.15 -9.66
CA HIS A 41 -2.90 -4.26 -9.94
C HIS A 41 -2.04 -4.78 -11.11
N LYS A 42 -2.24 -6.03 -11.54
CA LYS A 42 -1.60 -6.57 -12.75
C LYS A 42 -2.29 -6.11 -14.04
N TYR A 43 -3.51 -5.60 -13.96
CA TYR A 43 -4.24 -5.07 -15.11
C TYR A 43 -3.67 -3.70 -15.45
N ASN A 44 -3.10 -3.59 -16.65
CA ASN A 44 -2.75 -2.30 -17.22
C ASN A 44 -3.06 -2.31 -18.73
N ARG A 45 -3.20 -1.11 -19.30
CA ARG A 45 -3.49 -0.89 -20.72
C ARG A 45 -2.47 -1.53 -21.68
N GLN A 46 -1.22 -1.66 -21.26
CA GLN A 46 -0.14 -2.25 -22.05
C GLN A 46 -0.16 -3.79 -22.01
N LYS A 47 -0.57 -4.40 -20.89
CA LYS A 47 -0.55 -5.85 -20.65
C LYS A 47 -1.82 -6.54 -21.12
N LYS A 48 -2.95 -5.83 -21.14
CA LYS A 48 -4.28 -6.38 -21.47
C LYS A 48 -4.88 -5.76 -22.74
N LYS A 49 -4.08 -5.64 -23.81
CA LYS A 49 -4.50 -5.06 -25.10
C LYS A 49 -5.64 -5.83 -25.81
N LYS A 50 -5.88 -7.09 -25.42
CA LYS A 50 -6.92 -7.95 -26.01
C LYS A 50 -8.30 -7.76 -25.38
N ILE A 51 -8.39 -7.07 -24.24
CA ILE A 51 -9.67 -6.78 -23.60
C ILE A 51 -10.30 -5.60 -24.34
N THR A 52 -11.35 -5.89 -25.08
CA THR A 52 -12.12 -4.90 -25.85
C THR A 52 -13.38 -4.47 -25.10
N ASP A 53 -14.00 -5.39 -24.36
CA ASP A 53 -15.18 -5.12 -23.54
C ASP A 53 -14.80 -5.07 -22.05
N TRP A 54 -14.45 -3.86 -21.60
CA TRP A 54 -14.13 -3.60 -20.20
C TRP A 54 -15.36 -3.62 -19.29
N GLN A 55 -16.55 -3.39 -19.83
CA GLN A 55 -17.78 -3.45 -19.04
C GLN A 55 -18.09 -4.89 -18.65
N LEU A 56 -17.95 -5.83 -19.59
CA LEU A 56 -18.08 -7.26 -19.31
C LEU A 56 -16.96 -7.77 -18.39
N GLU A 57 -15.71 -7.37 -18.63
CA GLU A 57 -14.58 -7.78 -17.78
C GLU A 57 -14.75 -7.32 -16.34
N HIS A 58 -15.21 -6.09 -16.13
CA HIS A 58 -15.35 -5.49 -14.81
C HIS A 58 -16.77 -5.60 -14.22
N HIS A 59 -17.69 -6.38 -14.82
CA HIS A 59 -19.12 -6.41 -14.43
C HIS A 59 -19.30 -6.62 -12.92
N ARG A 60 -18.57 -7.58 -12.32
CA ARG A 60 -18.63 -7.85 -10.88
C ARG A 60 -18.31 -6.60 -10.05
N TYR A 61 -17.28 -5.85 -10.43
CA TYR A 61 -16.88 -4.64 -9.70
C TYR A 61 -17.88 -3.50 -9.92
N ILE A 62 -18.48 -3.43 -11.11
CA ILE A 62 -19.55 -2.47 -11.41
C ILE A 62 -20.78 -2.75 -10.53
N ASP A 63 -21.14 -4.02 -10.35
CA ASP A 63 -22.23 -4.42 -9.45
C ASP A 63 -21.91 -4.04 -8.00
N GLU A 64 -20.68 -4.31 -7.53
CA GLU A 64 -20.22 -3.89 -6.20
C GLU A 64 -20.19 -2.36 -6.03
N TRP A 65 -19.79 -1.62 -7.07
CA TRP A 65 -19.85 -0.16 -7.10
C TRP A 65 -21.30 0.33 -7.01
N ASN A 66 -22.24 -0.26 -7.75
CA ASN A 66 -23.65 0.13 -7.71
C ASN A 66 -24.28 -0.06 -6.31
N LEU A 67 -23.71 -0.92 -5.46
CA LEU A 67 -24.09 -1.10 -4.06
C LEU A 67 -23.35 -0.13 -3.08
N MET A 68 -22.67 0.88 -3.60
CA MET A 68 -21.82 1.82 -2.86
C MET A 68 -22.48 2.48 -1.64
N GLU A 69 -23.78 2.76 -1.69
CA GLU A 69 -24.51 3.34 -0.55
C GLU A 69 -24.55 2.39 0.65
N GLN A 70 -24.67 1.09 0.41
CA GLN A 70 -24.62 0.06 1.45
C GLN A 70 -23.20 -0.13 2.00
N ASN A 71 -22.20 0.14 1.16
CA ASN A 71 -20.78 0.05 1.47
C ASN A 71 -20.20 1.32 2.11
N ASN A 72 -21.03 2.30 2.45
CA ASN A 72 -20.59 3.54 3.08
C ASN A 72 -20.25 3.34 4.56
N MET A 73 -18.96 3.14 4.81
CA MET A 73 -18.39 3.16 6.14
C MET A 73 -18.57 4.52 6.83
N ARG A 74 -19.31 4.47 7.94
CA ARG A 74 -19.54 5.60 8.85
C ARG A 74 -18.34 5.78 9.79
N ILE A 75 -17.29 6.44 9.30
CA ILE A 75 -16.10 6.76 10.10
C ILE A 75 -16.28 8.11 10.80
N PHE A 76 -17.21 8.16 11.76
CA PHE A 76 -17.57 9.41 12.45
C PHE A 76 -16.75 9.67 13.73
N ALA A 77 -16.21 8.61 14.34
CA ALA A 77 -15.43 8.76 15.56
C ALA A 77 -14.15 9.55 15.28
N VAL A 78 -13.86 10.52 16.16
CA VAL A 78 -12.64 11.33 16.12
C VAL A 78 -11.47 10.52 16.68
N HIS A 79 -10.28 10.78 16.16
CA HIS A 79 -9.03 10.21 16.66
C HIS A 79 -8.84 10.45 18.17
N ARG A 80 -8.17 9.51 18.85
CA ARG A 80 -7.80 9.59 20.27
C ARG A 80 -6.41 9.02 20.50
N ASP A 81 -5.66 9.62 21.42
CA ASP A 81 -4.27 9.25 21.70
C ASP A 81 -4.11 7.80 22.18
N ASN A 82 -5.07 7.28 22.96
CA ASN A 82 -5.04 5.90 23.42
C ASN A 82 -5.11 4.90 22.25
N ALA A 83 -6.00 5.14 21.28
CA ALA A 83 -6.12 4.33 20.07
C ALA A 83 -4.87 4.44 19.17
N PHE A 84 -4.14 5.56 19.24
CA PHE A 84 -2.85 5.67 18.57
C PHE A 84 -1.78 4.78 19.23
N ARG A 85 -1.73 4.76 20.57
CA ARG A 85 -0.79 3.90 21.30
C ARG A 85 -1.05 2.43 21.06
N GLU A 86 -2.31 2.00 21.06
CA GLU A 86 -2.71 0.63 20.70
C GLU A 86 -2.26 0.26 19.30
N TYR A 87 -2.40 1.18 18.34
CA TYR A 87 -1.88 0.98 16.99
C TYR A 87 -0.37 0.87 16.92
N LEU A 88 0.37 1.69 17.66
CA LEU A 88 1.83 1.60 17.66
C LEU A 88 2.31 0.28 18.26
N ALA A 89 1.63 -0.22 19.31
CA ALA A 89 1.90 -1.55 19.86
C ALA A 89 1.66 -2.65 18.82
N TRP A 90 0.48 -2.66 18.19
CA TRP A 90 0.16 -3.60 17.12
C TRP A 90 1.14 -3.49 15.94
N LEU A 91 1.44 -2.28 15.45
CA LEU A 91 2.35 -2.07 14.34
C LEU A 91 3.75 -2.58 14.68
N GLY A 92 4.21 -2.35 15.91
CA GLY A 92 5.49 -2.88 16.41
C GLY A 92 5.52 -4.40 16.46
N GLU A 93 4.40 -5.06 16.73
CA GLU A 93 4.30 -6.53 16.64
C GLU A 93 4.32 -7.04 15.19
N GLN A 94 3.71 -6.28 14.26
CA GLN A 94 3.61 -6.65 12.84
C GLN A 94 4.85 -6.28 12.01
N THR A 95 5.70 -5.39 12.50
CA THR A 95 6.87 -4.87 11.77
C THR A 95 8.15 -5.18 12.52
N ARG A 96 9.25 -5.36 11.79
CA ARG A 96 10.58 -5.50 12.37
C ARG A 96 11.44 -4.37 11.86
N LEU A 97 12.10 -3.67 12.77
CA LEU A 97 13.11 -2.69 12.40
C LEU A 97 14.39 -3.42 12.03
N GLN A 98 14.86 -3.25 10.80
CA GLN A 98 16.18 -3.70 10.38
C GLN A 98 17.05 -2.47 10.13
N LEU A 99 18.16 -2.36 10.86
CA LEU A 99 19.22 -1.43 10.50
C LEU A 99 19.94 -2.03 9.29
N ARG A 100 19.74 -1.41 8.12
CA ARG A 100 20.58 -1.73 6.96
C ARG A 100 21.97 -1.17 7.23
N LEU A 101 22.99 -2.00 6.98
CA LEU A 101 24.36 -1.51 6.90
C LEU A 101 24.47 -0.50 5.76
N ALA A 102 25.46 0.38 5.83
CA ALA A 102 25.74 1.30 4.74
C ALA A 102 25.94 0.49 3.45
N TRP A 103 25.31 0.95 2.37
CA TRP A 103 25.46 0.34 1.05
C TRP A 103 26.93 0.37 0.64
N THR A 104 27.45 -0.75 0.15
CA THR A 104 28.78 -0.78 -0.47
C THR A 104 28.70 -0.33 -1.92
N GLU A 105 29.81 0.10 -2.51
CA GLU A 105 29.87 0.47 -3.93
C GLU A 105 29.47 -0.69 -4.85
N GLN A 106 29.68 -1.94 -4.40
CA GLN A 106 29.32 -3.14 -5.14
C GLN A 106 27.81 -3.40 -5.11
N ASP A 107 27.14 -3.19 -3.96
CA ASP A 107 25.67 -3.26 -3.85
C ASP A 107 24.97 -2.26 -4.78
N ILE A 108 25.58 -1.08 -4.95
CA ILE A 108 25.08 -0.02 -5.82
C ILE A 108 25.24 -0.39 -7.29
N ALA A 109 26.37 -1.01 -7.67
CA ALA A 109 26.66 -1.43 -9.03
C ALA A 109 25.74 -2.56 -9.53
N GLU A 110 25.23 -3.41 -8.62
CA GLU A 110 24.32 -4.52 -8.94
C GLU A 110 22.86 -4.09 -9.10
N ILE A 111 22.45 -2.94 -8.57
CA ILE A 111 21.15 -2.36 -8.92
C ILE A 111 21.24 -1.84 -10.35
N ALA A 112 20.68 -2.59 -11.30
CA ALA A 112 20.51 -2.11 -12.66
C ALA A 112 19.66 -0.81 -12.69
N SER A 113 20.32 0.36 -12.66
CA SER A 113 19.63 1.64 -12.75
C SER A 113 19.23 1.90 -14.21
N GLY A 114 17.93 1.78 -14.51
CA GLY A 114 17.37 2.27 -15.77
C GLY A 114 17.36 3.79 -15.87
N GLU A 115 17.46 4.50 -14.75
CA GLU A 115 17.52 5.97 -14.72
C GLU A 115 18.76 6.44 -13.98
N LYS A 116 19.68 7.04 -14.75
CA LYS A 116 20.87 7.71 -14.27
C LYS A 116 20.44 9.08 -13.73
N GLY A 117 20.00 9.13 -12.48
CA GLY A 117 19.67 10.38 -11.81
C GLY A 117 20.25 10.38 -10.41
N ASP A 118 21.21 11.27 -10.14
CA ASP A 118 21.60 11.64 -8.78
C ASP A 118 20.40 12.34 -8.09
N ASN A 119 19.42 11.56 -7.67
CA ASN A 119 18.32 12.07 -6.87
C ASN A 119 18.84 12.35 -5.45
N PRO A 120 18.61 13.56 -4.89
CA PRO A 120 18.94 13.89 -3.50
C PRO A 120 18.48 12.84 -2.47
N TYR A 121 17.36 12.14 -2.75
CA TYR A 121 16.87 11.04 -1.92
C TYR A 121 17.84 9.85 -1.84
N ASP A 122 18.45 9.48 -2.96
CA ASP A 122 19.37 8.34 -3.04
C ASP A 122 20.70 8.67 -2.34
N ILE A 123 21.16 9.91 -2.48
CA ILE A 123 22.35 10.42 -1.78
C ILE A 123 22.14 10.38 -0.26
N ALA A 124 20.96 10.80 0.22
CA ALA A 124 20.63 10.77 1.64
C ALA A 124 20.54 9.33 2.20
N THR A 125 19.94 8.41 1.43
CA THR A 125 19.81 7.00 1.81
C THR A 125 21.18 6.30 1.93
N ARG A 126 22.15 6.64 1.06
CA ARG A 126 23.53 6.12 1.11
C ARG A 126 24.28 6.46 2.40
N GLY A 127 23.90 7.54 3.08
CA GLY A 127 24.55 7.98 4.31
C GLY A 127 24.27 7.12 5.55
N GLY A 128 23.49 6.04 5.43
CA GLY A 128 23.26 5.07 6.51
C GLY A 128 22.51 5.63 7.73
N ARG A 129 21.86 6.79 7.60
CA ARG A 129 21.16 7.47 8.70
C ARG A 129 19.66 7.19 8.76
N GLN A 130 19.12 6.47 7.78
CA GLN A 130 17.68 6.30 7.62
C GLN A 130 17.22 4.96 8.17
N VAL A 131 16.38 5.00 9.20
CA VAL A 131 15.64 3.84 9.68
C VAL A 131 14.46 3.63 8.75
N GLU A 132 14.42 2.51 8.02
CA GLU A 132 13.27 2.12 7.21
C GLU A 132 12.40 1.10 7.96
N ILE A 133 11.10 1.33 7.96
CA ILE A 133 10.12 0.38 8.48
C ILE A 133 9.80 -0.60 7.35
N ALA A 134 10.35 -1.81 7.42
CA ALA A 134 10.07 -2.86 6.45
C ALA A 134 9.00 -3.82 7.00
N LEU A 135 7.98 -4.09 6.18
CA LEU A 135 7.08 -5.22 6.40
C LEU A 135 7.85 -6.52 6.19
N VAL A 136 7.42 -7.60 6.86
CA VAL A 136 8.08 -8.92 7.01
C VAL A 136 8.41 -9.65 5.67
N LEU A 137 8.13 -9.04 4.51
CA LEU A 137 8.39 -9.60 3.19
C LEU A 137 9.75 -9.20 2.57
N ALA A 138 10.63 -8.50 3.30
CA ALA A 138 11.98 -8.22 2.80
C ALA A 138 12.82 -9.52 2.77
N ARG A 139 13.25 -9.89 1.56
CA ARG A 139 14.02 -11.09 1.20
C ARG A 139 15.19 -11.32 2.16
N VAL A 140 15.26 -12.52 2.74
CA VAL A 140 16.39 -12.99 3.55
C VAL A 140 17.64 -13.03 2.67
N VAL A 141 18.63 -12.20 3.00
CA VAL A 141 20.02 -12.48 2.61
C VAL A 141 20.60 -13.24 3.79
N SER A 142 20.80 -14.54 3.60
CA SER A 142 21.46 -15.38 4.59
C SER A 142 22.89 -14.87 4.76
N ALA A 143 23.28 -14.62 6.01
CA ALA A 143 24.68 -14.44 6.40
C ALA A 143 25.43 -15.77 6.31
#